data_AF-A0A925HJS7-F1
#
_entry.id   AF-A0A925HJS7-F1
#
_cell.length_a   1.000
_cell.length_b   1.000
_cell.length_c   1.000
_cell.angle_alpha   90.00
_cell.angle_beta   90.00
_cell.angle_gamma   90.00
#
_symmetry.space_group_name_H-M   'P 1'
#
loop_
_entity.id
_entity.type
_entity.pdbx_description
1 polymer ?
#
loop_
_entity_poly.entity_id
_entity_poly.type
_entity_poly.pdbx_seq_one_letter_code
_entity_poly.pdbx_strand_id
1 'polypeptide(L)' 'MLSVPCAADWNNSGAVTSADITAFLSDWFADLAGGTSIADFNHSGATTSADITSFLSAWFAALAGGGAC' A
#
# COMPACT_ATOMS: atom_id res chain seq x y z
N MET A 1 -19.50 -12.23 3.94
CA MET A 1 -18.74 -12.56 2.72
C MET A 1 -17.37 -11.94 2.91
N LEU A 2 -16.29 -12.72 2.79
CA LEU A 2 -14.93 -12.19 2.88
C LEU A 2 -14.69 -11.38 1.61
N SER A 3 -14.64 -10.06 1.72
CA SER A 3 -14.09 -9.23 0.64
C SER A 3 -12.64 -9.64 0.45
N VAL A 4 -12.18 -9.77 -0.79
CA VAL A 4 -10.77 -10.02 -1.07
C VAL A 4 -10.02 -8.79 -0.56
N PRO A 5 -9.09 -8.91 0.42
CA PRO A 5 -8.36 -7.77 0.92
C PRO A 5 -7.66 -7.09 -0.25
N CYS A 6 -7.96 -5.81 -0.38
CA CYS A 6 -7.55 -4.95 -1.46
C CYS A 6 -6.18 -4.43 -1.07
N ALA A 7 -5.12 -4.92 -1.70
CA ALA A 7 -3.75 -4.57 -1.29
C ALA A 7 -3.50 -3.06 -1.23
N ALA A 8 -4.26 -2.26 -1.99
CA ALA A 8 -4.18 -0.80 -2.00
C ALA A 8 -4.97 -0.08 -0.87
N ASP A 9 -5.83 -0.78 -0.10
CA ASP A 9 -6.44 -0.27 1.14
C ASP A 9 -5.47 -0.48 2.31
N TRP A 10 -4.37 0.27 2.28
CA TRP A 10 -3.25 0.12 3.21
C TRP A 10 -3.66 0.35 4.65
N ASN A 11 -4.57 1.31 4.88
CA ASN A 11 -5.02 1.63 6.23
C ASN A 11 -6.20 0.76 6.72
N ASN A 12 -6.66 -0.20 5.91
CA ASN A 12 -7.77 -1.11 6.19
C ASN A 12 -9.09 -0.40 6.53
N SER A 13 -9.38 0.71 5.83
CA SER A 13 -10.62 1.48 6.02
C SER A 13 -11.82 0.88 5.27
N GLY A 14 -11.59 -0.04 4.34
CA GLY A 14 -12.59 -0.56 3.41
C GLY A 14 -12.76 0.31 2.16
N ALA A 15 -11.90 1.30 1.93
CA ALA A 15 -11.95 2.14 0.73
C ALA A 15 -10.55 2.63 0.34
N VAL A 16 -10.24 2.58 -0.95
CA VAL A 16 -9.00 3.13 -1.49
C VAL A 16 -9.13 4.62 -1.73
N THR A 17 -8.36 5.41 -0.99
CA THR A 17 -8.36 6.87 -1.04
C THR A 17 -6.92 7.41 -0.98
N SER A 18 -6.77 8.74 -0.90
CA SER A 18 -5.46 9.36 -0.63
C SER A 18 -4.94 9.09 0.79
N ALA A 19 -5.78 8.58 1.70
CA ALA A 19 -5.35 8.20 3.04
C ALA A 19 -4.41 6.97 3.00
N ASP A 20 -4.60 6.06 2.04
CA ASP A 20 -3.79 4.85 1.90
C ASP A 20 -2.37 5.15 1.46
N ILE A 21 -2.19 6.01 0.45
CA ILE A 21 -0.85 6.42 0.02
C ILE A 21 -0.11 7.19 1.13
N THR A 22 -0.82 7.97 1.93
CA THR A 22 -0.21 8.68 3.06
C THR A 22 0.23 7.71 4.16
N ALA A 23 -0.59 6.70 4.46
CA ALA A 23 -0.25 5.66 5.42
C ALA A 23 0.92 4.80 4.93
N PHE A 24 0.89 4.36 3.67
CA PHE A 24 1.98 3.60 3.05
C PHE A 24 3.32 4.36 3.08
N LEU A 25 3.33 5.65 2.71
CA LEU A 25 4.56 6.45 2.76
C LEU A 25 5.07 6.65 4.20
N SER A 26 4.18 6.72 5.18
CA SER A 26 4.57 6.82 6.59
C SER A 26 5.30 5.56 7.05
N ASP A 27 4.78 4.37 6.70
CA ASP A 27 5.44 3.10 7.00
C ASP A 27 6.74 2.93 6.21
N TRP A 28 6.78 3.36 4.95
CA TRP A 28 7.98 3.34 4.13
C TRP A 28 9.11 4.20 4.72
N PHE A 29 8.82 5.42 5.18
CA PHE A 29 9.81 6.24 5.87
C PHE A 29 10.23 5.64 7.21
N ALA A 30 9.31 5.00 7.94
CA ALA A 30 9.63 4.30 9.19
C ALA A 30 10.57 3.11 8.96
N ASP A 31 10.34 2.32 7.90
CA ASP A 31 11.22 1.23 7.49
C ASP A 31 12.63 1.71 7.18
N LEU A 32 12.78 2.81 6.43
CA LEU A 32 14.09 3.38 6.13
C LEU A 32 14.85 3.87 7.37
N ALA A 33 14.12 4.34 8.39
CA ALA A 33 14.72 4.81 9.62
C ALA A 33 15.00 3.68 10.63
N GLY A 34 14.12 2.66 10.67
CA GLY A 34 14.08 1.63 11.71
C GLY A 34 14.64 0.27 11.28
N GLY A 35 14.88 0.05 9.98
CA GLY A 35 15.30 -1.25 9.46
C GLY A 35 14.22 -2.33 9.50
N THR A 36 12.94 -1.92 9.52
CA THR A 36 11.79 -2.81 9.34
C THR A 36 11.48 -2.98 7.85
N SER A 37 10.54 -3.88 7.52
CA SER A 37 10.13 -4.18 6.15
C SER A 37 8.59 -4.24 6.03
N ILE A 38 7.89 -3.35 6.73
CA ILE A 38 6.43 -3.29 6.75
C ILE A 38 5.91 -2.88 5.37
N ALA A 39 6.56 -1.91 4.74
CA ALA A 39 6.24 -1.36 3.42
C ALA A 39 6.87 -2.14 2.24
N ASP A 40 7.32 -3.38 2.45
CA ASP A 40 7.73 -4.32 1.38
C ASP A 40 6.50 -4.85 0.63
N PHE A 41 5.87 -3.95 -0.13
CA PHE A 41 4.64 -4.19 -0.87
C PHE A 41 4.81 -5.25 -1.96
N ASN A 42 5.98 -5.32 -2.60
CA ASN A 42 6.23 -6.29 -3.66
C ASN A 42 6.80 -7.63 -3.15
N HIS A 43 6.98 -7.77 -1.83
CA HIS A 43 7.49 -8.96 -1.15
C HIS A 43 8.88 -9.39 -1.62
N SER A 44 9.75 -8.42 -1.91
CA SER A 44 11.14 -8.66 -2.30
C SER A 44 12.06 -8.98 -1.13
N GLY A 45 11.60 -8.76 0.10
CA GLY A 45 12.38 -8.88 1.34
C GLY A 45 13.08 -7.58 1.74
N ALA A 46 12.83 -6.47 1.07
CA ALA A 46 13.40 -5.17 1.39
C ALA A 46 12.48 -4.01 0.99
N THR A 47 12.39 -2.98 1.83
CA THR A 47 11.66 -1.76 1.50
C THR A 47 12.51 -0.84 0.62
N THR A 48 12.06 -0.64 -0.63
CA THR A 48 12.78 0.13 -1.65
C THR A 48 11.81 1.05 -2.43
N SER A 49 12.33 1.78 -3.42
CA SER A 49 11.48 2.53 -4.34
C SER A 49 10.63 1.64 -5.26
N ALA A 50 10.99 0.36 -5.41
CA ALA A 50 10.19 -0.58 -6.19
C ALA A 50 8.81 -0.83 -5.54
N ASP A 51 8.73 -0.80 -4.21
CA ASP A 51 7.49 -0.92 -3.45
C ASP A 51 6.55 0.26 -3.71
N ILE A 52 7.10 1.48 -3.82
CA ILE A 52 6.32 2.67 -4.18
C ILE A 52 5.65 2.47 -5.55
N THR A 53 6.41 2.02 -6.54
CA THR A 53 5.85 1.82 -7.90
C THR A 53 4.82 0.69 -7.94
N SER A 54 5.04 -0.38 -7.19
CA SER A 54 4.08 -1.49 -7.09
C SER A 54 2.80 -1.06 -6.36
N PHE A 55 2.93 -0.31 -5.25
CA PHE A 55 1.79 0.23 -4.51
C PHE A 55 0.98 1.19 -5.38
N LEU A 56 1.62 2.15 -6.06
CA LEU A 56 0.93 3.09 -6.96
C LEU A 56 0.20 2.38 -8.11
N SER A 57 0.78 1.31 -8.65
CA SER A 57 0.12 0.51 -9.70
C SER A 57 -1.16 -0.15 -9.18
N ALA A 58 -1.12 -0.74 -7.98
CA ALA A 58 -2.31 -1.32 -7.34
C ALA A 58 -3.34 -0.25 -6.96
N TRP A 59 -2.89 0.88 -6.44
CA TRP A 59 -3.72 2.02 -6.04
C TRP A 59 -4.49 2.62 -7.22
N PHE A 60 -3.82 2.91 -8.34
CA PHE A 60 -4.49 3.40 -9.54
C PHE A 60 -5.46 2.38 -10.15
N ALA A 61 -5.11 1.08 -10.13
CA ALA A 61 -6.03 0.03 -10.57
C ALA A 61 -7.31 -0.02 -9.72
N ALA A 62 -7.18 0.11 -8.39
CA ALA A 62 -8.32 0.15 -7.49
C ALA A 62 -9.18 1.40 -7.68
N LEU A 63 -8.57 2.58 -7.83
CA LEU A 63 -9.29 3.83 -8.13
C LEU A 63 -10.05 3.75 -9.46
N ALA A 64 -9.46 3.15 -10.50
CA ALA A 64 -10.13 2.92 -11.77
C ALA A 64 -11.32 1.95 -11.64
N GLY A 65 -11.28 1.04 -10.67
CA GLY A 65 -12.38 0.14 -10.30
C GLY A 65 -13.46 0.75 -9.41
N GLY A 66 -13.35 2.04 -9.05
CA GLY A 66 -14.32 2.74 -8.19
C GLY A 66 -13.92 2.85 -6.72
N GLY A 67 -12.71 2.43 -6.35
CA GLY A 67 -12.13 2.62 -5.02
C GLY A 67 -12.76 1.80 -3.90
N ALA A 68 -13.72 0.92 -4.21
CA ALA A 68 -14.36 0.05 -3.23
C ALA A 68 -13.57 -1.25 -3.04
N CYS A 69 -13.38 -1.59 -1.77
CA CYS A 69 -12.89 -2.87 -1.26
C CYS A 69 -13.95 -3.34 -0.23
#